data_AF-A0A947G291-F1
#
_entry.id   AF-A0A947G291-F1
#
_cell.length_a   1.000
_cell.length_b   1.000
_cell.length_c   1.000
_cell.angle_alpha   90.00
_cell.angle_beta   90.00
_cell.angle_gamma   90.00
#
_symmetry.space_group_name_H-M   'P 1'
#
loop_
_entity.id
_entity.type
_entity.pdbx_description
1 polymer ?
#
loop_
_entity_poly.entity_id
_entity_poly.type
_entity_poly.pdbx_seq_one_letter_code
_entity_poly.pdbx_strand_id
1 'polypeptide(L)'
;LSGGDTYVSHGHQYDPNCVVRDPIDPLIEVHGQPRVRIPFGDLAARYMLNGMGYFNPHQSENYIMSAVAYVRFFFRYMLRTQPLLIWTWFWGAYATLWISLRTHWLPAMRDPMLVDDKVRSIAARAQATPSMVRKLNVLHVPSATNNPFRIARELWLDRAFFLLVSLFLAWQVVLHINIALPISPLWVFVPALIFMLPYAAYASSVRATVFETPLLTPTLAELIFKITGARRVVFGHTHQPKCEQVGPITLYNGGFWSRAFADPECTIRLGEQTFVWIHPAEDGSGRVAELCEWKAAEEMPVRSIYAETHSPVSEVSIRAGAGA
;
A
#
# COMPACT_ATOMS: atom_id res chain seq x y z
N LEU A 1 -7.99 20.36 -4.82
CA LEU A 1 -6.97 21.14 -5.54
C LEU A 1 -6.52 22.23 -4.61
N SER A 2 -5.21 22.33 -4.36
CA SER A 2 -4.67 23.45 -3.60
C SER A 2 -4.38 24.57 -4.60
N GLY A 3 -4.97 25.75 -4.43
CA GLY A 3 -4.76 26.98 -5.22
C GLY A 3 -4.74 26.81 -6.75
N GLY A 4 -5.51 25.84 -7.27
CA GLY A 4 -5.71 25.62 -8.70
C GLY A 4 -4.58 24.92 -9.46
N ASP A 5 -3.35 24.88 -8.95
CA ASP A 5 -2.18 24.31 -9.68
C ASP A 5 -1.70 22.94 -9.17
N THR A 6 -2.19 22.49 -8.01
CA THR A 6 -1.68 21.30 -7.31
C THR A 6 -2.80 20.33 -6.93
N TYR A 7 -2.67 19.09 -7.39
CA TYR A 7 -3.50 17.97 -6.96
C TYR A 7 -2.89 17.27 -5.75
N VAL A 8 -3.57 17.35 -4.61
CA VAL A 8 -3.14 16.73 -3.35
C VAL A 8 -4.02 15.53 -3.06
N SER A 9 -3.41 14.36 -2.89
CA SER A 9 -4.07 13.12 -2.50
C SER A 9 -3.10 12.27 -1.69
N HIS A 10 -3.60 11.39 -0.82
CA HIS A 10 -2.69 10.47 -0.13
C HIS A 10 -2.07 9.44 -1.10
N GLY A 11 -2.76 9.09 -2.19
CA GLY A 11 -2.30 8.10 -3.18
C GLY A 11 -2.89 6.70 -3.02
N HIS A 12 -3.53 6.40 -1.88
CA HIS A 12 -4.14 5.09 -1.59
C HIS A 12 -5.19 4.61 -2.61
N GLN A 13 -5.86 5.53 -3.31
CA GLN A 13 -6.83 5.18 -4.34
C GLN A 13 -6.19 4.58 -5.61
N TYR A 14 -4.86 4.66 -5.73
CA TYR A 14 -4.05 4.08 -6.78
C TYR A 14 -3.29 2.81 -6.33
N ASP A 15 -3.48 2.37 -5.08
CA ASP A 15 -2.98 1.10 -4.56
C ASP A 15 -4.14 0.09 -4.44
N PRO A 16 -4.09 -1.06 -5.12
CA PRO A 16 -5.13 -2.09 -5.03
C PRO A 16 -5.42 -2.58 -3.61
N ASN A 17 -4.44 -2.52 -2.70
CA ASN A 17 -4.58 -2.99 -1.33
C ASN A 17 -5.27 -1.96 -0.42
N CYS A 18 -5.19 -0.67 -0.76
CA CYS A 18 -5.68 0.42 0.10
C CYS A 18 -6.83 1.24 -0.52
N VAL A 19 -7.19 0.97 -1.77
CA VAL A 19 -8.31 1.63 -2.46
C VAL A 19 -9.65 1.36 -1.77
N VAL A 20 -10.42 2.43 -1.57
CA VAL A 20 -11.81 2.34 -1.13
C VAL A 20 -12.70 2.32 -2.38
N ARG A 21 -13.50 1.26 -2.53
CA ARG A 21 -14.29 1.00 -3.75
C ARG A 21 -15.16 2.18 -4.20
N ASP A 22 -15.78 2.88 -3.25
CA ASP A 22 -16.60 4.05 -3.52
C ASP A 22 -16.33 5.09 -2.42
N PRO A 23 -15.43 6.05 -2.64
CA PRO A 23 -15.15 7.08 -1.64
C PRO A 23 -16.22 8.18 -1.60
N ILE A 24 -17.12 8.26 -2.58
CA ILE A 24 -18.26 9.20 -2.58
C ILE A 24 -19.36 8.67 -1.66
N ASP A 25 -19.63 7.36 -1.72
CA ASP A 25 -20.55 6.64 -0.86
C ASP A 25 -19.80 5.56 -0.04
N PRO A 26 -18.99 5.96 0.96
CA PRO A 26 -18.09 5.03 1.67
C PRO A 26 -18.81 4.13 2.67
N LEU A 27 -20.11 4.35 2.92
CA LEU A 27 -20.87 3.64 3.92
C LEU A 27 -21.43 2.32 3.38
N ILE A 28 -21.44 1.30 4.23
CA ILE A 28 -22.08 0.01 4.04
C ILE A 28 -22.95 -0.31 5.25
N GLU A 29 -24.01 -1.07 5.06
CA GLU A 29 -24.84 -1.54 6.17
C GLU A 29 -24.25 -2.82 6.77
N VAL A 30 -23.99 -2.81 8.08
CA VAL A 30 -23.50 -3.98 8.82
C VAL A 30 -24.35 -4.15 10.07
N HIS A 31 -25.16 -5.22 10.11
CA HIS A 31 -26.09 -5.51 11.20
C HIS A 31 -27.06 -4.33 11.47
N GLY A 32 -27.64 -3.76 10.42
CA GLY A 32 -28.60 -2.65 10.52
C GLY A 32 -27.98 -1.30 10.91
N GLN A 33 -26.65 -1.18 10.91
CA GLN A 33 -25.94 0.06 11.27
C GLN A 33 -25.02 0.51 10.13
N PRO A 34 -25.00 1.82 9.80
CA PRO A 34 -24.07 2.36 8.81
C PRO A 34 -22.63 2.28 9.33
N ARG A 35 -21.73 1.73 8.52
CA ARG A 35 -20.28 1.69 8.81
C ARG A 35 -19.49 2.10 7.59
N VAL A 36 -18.35 2.75 7.81
CA VAL A 36 -17.38 3.04 6.75
C VAL A 36 -16.80 1.72 6.24
N ARG A 37 -16.79 1.51 4.92
CA ARG A 37 -16.10 0.38 4.29
C ARG A 37 -14.60 0.58 4.45
N ILE A 38 -13.97 -0.35 5.14
CA ILE A 38 -12.53 -0.34 5.40
C ILE A 38 -11.81 -1.09 4.28
N PRO A 39 -10.75 -0.53 3.68
CA PRO A 39 -9.98 -1.21 2.63
C PRO A 39 -9.18 -2.39 3.21
N PHE A 40 -8.70 -3.28 2.33
CA PHE A 40 -8.00 -4.51 2.72
C PHE A 40 -6.76 -4.24 3.58
N GLY A 41 -5.90 -3.28 3.18
CA GLY A 41 -4.68 -2.95 3.91
C GLY A 41 -4.95 -2.51 5.35
N ASP A 42 -6.00 -1.72 5.57
CA ASP A 42 -6.40 -1.28 6.91
C ASP A 42 -6.97 -2.44 7.74
N LEU A 43 -7.70 -3.37 7.12
CA LEU A 43 -8.15 -4.59 7.78
C LEU A 43 -6.98 -5.49 8.18
N ALA A 44 -5.98 -5.63 7.29
CA ALA A 44 -4.76 -6.38 7.56
C ALA A 44 -3.96 -5.74 8.70
N ALA A 45 -3.83 -4.42 8.71
CA ALA A 45 -3.22 -3.69 9.81
C ALA A 45 -3.97 -3.96 11.13
N ARG A 46 -5.30 -3.82 11.12
CA ARG A 46 -6.16 -3.95 12.30
C ARG A 46 -6.15 -5.35 12.91
N TYR A 47 -6.31 -6.39 12.10
CA TYR A 47 -6.50 -7.76 12.59
C TYR A 47 -5.22 -8.59 12.64
N MET A 48 -4.23 -8.27 11.80
CA MET A 48 -2.99 -9.05 11.70
C MET A 48 -1.81 -8.26 12.28
N LEU A 49 -1.44 -7.12 11.70
CA LEU A 49 -0.18 -6.44 12.05
C LEU A 49 -0.20 -5.92 13.50
N ASN A 50 -1.30 -5.31 13.94
CA ASN A 50 -1.45 -4.82 15.31
C ASN A 50 -1.35 -5.94 16.36
N GLY A 51 -1.76 -7.16 16.02
CA GLY A 51 -1.63 -8.31 16.91
C GLY A 51 -0.23 -8.94 16.91
N MET A 52 0.52 -8.76 15.83
CA MET A 52 1.86 -9.32 15.70
C MET A 52 2.93 -8.51 16.41
N GLY A 53 2.76 -7.18 16.52
CA GLY A 53 3.49 -6.25 17.41
C GLY A 53 4.99 -6.02 17.11
N TYR A 54 5.67 -7.05 16.62
CA TYR A 54 7.12 -7.11 16.42
C TYR A 54 7.59 -6.71 15.02
N PHE A 55 6.66 -6.66 14.07
CA PHE A 55 6.98 -6.38 12.68
C PHE A 55 6.58 -4.94 12.37
N ASN A 56 7.55 -4.12 11.99
CA ASN A 56 7.28 -2.73 11.63
C ASN A 56 6.71 -2.64 10.20
N PRO A 57 5.45 -2.19 10.00
CA PRO A 57 4.83 -2.05 8.67
C PRO A 57 5.56 -1.09 7.73
N HIS A 58 6.44 -0.22 8.24
CA HIS A 58 7.18 0.76 7.46
C HIS A 58 8.50 0.24 6.89
N GLN A 59 8.90 -1.01 7.17
CA GLN A 59 10.09 -1.62 6.60
C GLN A 59 9.79 -3.05 6.13
N SER A 60 9.81 -3.23 4.81
CA SER A 60 9.60 -4.55 4.17
C SER A 60 10.63 -5.59 4.60
N GLU A 61 11.88 -5.19 4.86
CA GLU A 61 12.97 -6.08 5.30
C GLU A 61 12.69 -6.72 6.67
N ASN A 62 11.88 -6.10 7.53
CA ASN A 62 11.44 -6.70 8.79
C ASN A 62 10.51 -7.90 8.57
N TYR A 63 9.80 -7.94 7.43
CA TYR A 63 8.95 -9.08 7.06
C TYR A 63 9.66 -10.11 6.19
N ILE A 64 10.81 -9.76 5.59
CA ILE A 64 11.54 -10.62 4.65
C ILE A 64 12.96 -10.83 5.20
N MET A 65 13.05 -11.64 6.26
CA MET A 65 14.31 -11.99 6.90
C MET A 65 14.94 -13.23 6.28
N SER A 66 16.27 -13.37 6.39
CA SER A 66 16.93 -14.64 6.10
C SER A 66 16.53 -15.72 7.11
N ALA A 67 16.65 -17.00 6.74
CA ALA A 67 16.28 -18.11 7.64
C ALA A 67 17.01 -18.05 9.00
N VAL A 68 18.30 -17.69 8.99
CA VAL A 68 19.11 -17.52 10.21
C VAL A 68 18.61 -16.34 11.04
N ALA A 69 18.26 -15.23 10.40
CA ALA A 69 17.68 -14.07 11.07
C ALA A 69 16.33 -14.44 11.71
N TYR A 70 15.47 -15.18 11.01
CA TYR A 70 14.21 -15.69 11.56
C TYR A 70 14.41 -16.57 12.80
N VAL A 71 15.35 -17.52 12.77
CA VAL A 71 15.63 -18.39 13.93
C VAL A 71 16.11 -17.57 15.12
N ARG A 72 17.04 -16.62 14.90
CA ARG A 72 17.52 -15.73 15.95
C ARG A 72 16.40 -14.86 16.51
N PHE A 73 15.57 -14.30 15.63
CA PHE A 73 14.41 -13.50 15.99
C PHE A 73 13.41 -14.30 16.83
N PHE A 74 13.15 -15.55 16.43
CA PHE A 74 12.27 -16.47 17.12
C PHE A 74 12.72 -16.71 18.57
N PHE A 75 13.99 -17.07 18.79
CA PHE A 75 14.49 -17.34 20.14
C PHE A 75 14.65 -16.08 20.99
N ARG A 76 15.00 -14.93 20.37
CA ARG A 76 15.20 -13.68 21.09
C ARG A 76 13.90 -13.02 21.52
N TYR A 77 12.89 -13.00 20.65
CA TYR A 77 11.64 -12.25 20.89
C TYR A 77 10.39 -13.14 20.95
N MET A 78 10.23 -14.07 20.01
CA MET A 78 8.95 -14.80 19.88
C MET A 78 8.75 -15.82 21.01
N LEU A 79 9.74 -16.67 21.28
CA LEU A 79 9.58 -17.79 22.23
C LEU A 79 9.26 -17.32 23.66
N ARG A 80 9.83 -16.18 24.08
CA ARG A 80 9.64 -15.64 25.44
C ARG A 80 8.44 -14.71 25.54
N THR A 81 8.22 -13.85 24.55
CA THR A 81 7.26 -12.75 24.68
C THR A 81 5.94 -13.03 23.98
N GLN A 82 5.96 -13.74 22.85
CA GLN A 82 4.75 -14.06 22.08
C GLN A 82 4.85 -15.46 21.44
N PRO A 83 4.83 -16.54 22.27
CA PRO A 83 5.01 -17.90 21.78
C PRO A 83 3.90 -18.35 20.81
N LEU A 84 2.75 -17.68 20.86
CA LEU A 84 1.61 -17.91 19.99
C LEU A 84 1.56 -16.96 18.78
N LEU A 85 2.67 -16.30 18.40
CA LEU A 85 2.66 -15.33 17.29
C LEU A 85 2.19 -15.94 15.96
N ILE A 86 2.55 -17.19 15.66
CA ILE A 86 2.05 -17.90 14.47
C ILE A 86 0.53 -18.07 14.55
N TRP A 87 -0.01 -18.36 15.73
CA TRP A 87 -1.45 -18.47 15.95
C TRP A 87 -2.14 -17.11 15.81
N THR A 88 -1.56 -16.05 16.39
CA THR A 88 -2.03 -14.67 16.23
C THR A 88 -2.05 -14.25 14.76
N TRP A 89 -0.96 -14.52 14.03
CA TRP A 89 -0.89 -14.26 12.60
C TRP A 89 -1.97 -15.05 11.84
N PHE A 90 -2.10 -16.35 12.09
CA PHE A 90 -3.06 -17.20 11.36
C PHE A 90 -4.50 -16.70 11.54
N TRP A 91 -4.94 -16.42 12.77
CA TRP A 91 -6.28 -15.92 13.02
C TRP A 91 -6.47 -14.48 12.53
N GLY A 92 -5.45 -13.64 12.64
CA GLY A 92 -5.46 -12.28 12.09
C GLY A 92 -5.60 -12.28 10.57
N ALA A 93 -4.84 -13.13 9.87
CA ALA A 93 -4.92 -13.33 8.43
C ALA A 93 -6.29 -13.91 8.02
N TYR A 94 -6.78 -14.94 8.72
CA TYR A 94 -8.09 -15.52 8.46
C TYR A 94 -9.22 -14.48 8.63
N ALA A 95 -9.21 -13.74 9.75
CA ALA A 95 -10.19 -12.69 10.01
C ALA A 95 -10.13 -11.58 8.95
N THR A 96 -8.92 -11.17 8.56
CA THR A 96 -8.70 -10.19 7.48
C THR A 96 -9.29 -10.67 6.17
N LEU A 97 -8.98 -11.90 5.74
CA LEU A 97 -9.51 -12.49 4.52
C LEU A 97 -11.04 -12.55 4.56
N TRP A 98 -11.60 -13.13 5.62
CA TRP A 98 -13.04 -13.33 5.76
C TRP A 98 -13.81 -12.01 5.77
N ILE A 99 -13.37 -11.04 6.57
CA ILE A 99 -14.04 -9.73 6.67
C ILE A 99 -13.86 -8.93 5.39
N SER A 100 -12.70 -8.98 4.74
CA SER A 100 -12.47 -8.31 3.45
C SER A 100 -13.43 -8.84 2.39
N LEU A 101 -13.56 -10.17 2.28
CA LEU A 101 -14.47 -10.79 1.31
C LEU A 101 -15.94 -10.49 1.65
N ARG A 102 -16.33 -10.63 2.92
CA ARG A 102 -17.71 -10.36 3.34
C ARG A 102 -18.12 -8.91 3.09
N THR A 103 -17.25 -7.95 3.40
CA THR A 103 -17.56 -6.52 3.21
C THR A 103 -17.44 -6.05 1.77
N HIS A 104 -16.63 -6.73 0.94
CA HIS A 104 -16.48 -6.43 -0.48
C HIS A 104 -17.80 -6.53 -1.26
N TRP A 105 -18.62 -7.55 -0.94
CA TRP A 105 -19.87 -7.83 -1.64
C TRP A 105 -21.07 -7.02 -1.12
N LEU A 106 -20.95 -6.36 0.02
CA LEU A 106 -22.01 -5.48 0.51
C LEU A 106 -22.14 -4.27 -0.40
N PRO A 107 -23.35 -3.87 -0.81
CA PRO A 107 -23.54 -2.66 -1.61
C PRO A 107 -23.20 -1.41 -0.80
N ALA A 108 -22.74 -0.35 -1.48
CA ALA A 108 -22.64 0.96 -0.85
C ALA A 108 -24.04 1.50 -0.51
N MET A 109 -24.16 2.19 0.63
CA MET A 109 -25.38 2.90 1.03
C MET A 109 -25.54 4.17 0.19
N ARG A 110 -25.90 3.97 -1.07
CA ARG A 110 -26.05 5.03 -2.06
C ARG A 110 -27.52 5.42 -2.19
N ASP A 111 -27.80 6.69 -1.95
CA ASP A 111 -29.09 7.31 -2.27
C ASP A 111 -28.99 7.94 -3.68
N PRO A 112 -29.71 7.43 -4.69
CA PRO A 112 -29.67 7.95 -6.05
C PRO A 112 -30.05 9.42 -6.16
N MET A 113 -30.90 9.94 -5.28
CA MET A 113 -31.37 11.32 -5.33
C MET A 113 -30.33 12.32 -4.82
N LEU A 114 -29.39 11.86 -3.98
CA LEU A 114 -28.38 12.71 -3.34
C LEU A 114 -27.00 12.64 -4.00
N VAL A 115 -26.83 11.80 -5.04
CA VAL A 115 -25.53 11.59 -5.70
C VAL A 115 -24.96 12.92 -6.22
N ASP A 116 -25.79 13.70 -6.89
CA ASP A 116 -25.34 14.95 -7.51
C ASP A 116 -24.96 16.00 -6.45
N ASP A 117 -25.72 16.07 -5.37
CA ASP A 117 -25.45 17.00 -4.28
C ASP A 117 -24.20 16.61 -3.48
N LYS A 118 -23.96 15.31 -3.28
CA LYS A 118 -22.71 14.80 -2.70
C LYS A 118 -21.50 15.17 -3.58
N VAL A 119 -21.59 14.92 -4.89
CA VAL A 119 -20.51 15.27 -5.82
C VAL A 119 -20.26 16.78 -5.85
N ARG A 120 -21.30 17.60 -5.87
CA ARG A 120 -21.18 19.07 -5.80
C ARG A 120 -20.54 19.52 -4.49
N SER A 121 -20.93 18.93 -3.37
CA SER A 121 -20.36 19.23 -2.05
C SER A 121 -18.88 18.89 -1.97
N ILE A 122 -18.48 17.70 -2.47
CA ILE A 122 -17.07 17.29 -2.55
C ILE A 122 -16.29 18.27 -3.44
N ALA A 123 -16.83 18.59 -4.62
CA ALA A 123 -16.22 19.52 -5.57
C ALA A 123 -15.98 20.91 -4.93
N ALA A 124 -16.99 21.46 -4.26
CA ALA A 124 -16.88 22.75 -3.57
C ALA A 124 -15.80 22.74 -2.48
N ARG A 125 -15.79 21.72 -1.61
CA ARG A 125 -14.79 21.57 -0.54
C ARG A 125 -13.37 21.38 -1.08
N ALA A 126 -13.24 20.74 -2.24
CA ALA A 126 -11.96 20.45 -2.86
C ALA A 126 -11.50 21.54 -3.85
N GLN A 127 -12.20 22.67 -3.97
CA GLN A 127 -11.93 23.70 -4.99
C GLN A 127 -11.83 23.10 -6.41
N ALA A 128 -12.77 22.22 -6.75
CA ALA A 128 -12.83 21.48 -8.01
C ALA A 128 -14.22 21.59 -8.64
N THR A 129 -14.39 21.05 -9.85
CA THR A 129 -15.69 20.94 -10.50
C THR A 129 -16.32 19.56 -10.26
N PRO A 130 -17.66 19.42 -10.31
CA PRO A 130 -18.33 18.12 -10.25
C PRO A 130 -17.82 17.13 -11.31
N SER A 131 -17.46 17.64 -12.50
CA SER A 131 -16.87 16.85 -13.59
C SER A 131 -15.50 16.30 -13.22
N MET A 132 -14.63 17.12 -12.62
CA MET A 132 -13.31 16.67 -12.13
C MET A 132 -13.45 15.55 -11.10
N VAL A 133 -14.35 15.69 -10.13
CA VAL A 133 -14.57 14.66 -9.09
C VAL A 133 -14.96 13.33 -9.72
N ARG A 134 -15.92 13.32 -10.65
CA ARG A 134 -16.35 12.08 -11.34
C ARG A 134 -15.23 11.47 -12.16
N LYS A 135 -14.50 12.27 -12.93
CA LYS A 135 -13.40 11.79 -13.77
C LYS A 135 -12.26 11.21 -12.94
N LEU A 136 -11.86 11.89 -11.86
CA LEU A 136 -10.84 11.39 -10.93
C LEU A 136 -11.29 10.08 -10.26
N ASN A 137 -12.55 9.96 -9.87
CA ASN A 137 -13.09 8.75 -9.26
C ASN A 137 -13.00 7.51 -10.17
N VAL A 138 -13.02 7.70 -11.49
CA VAL A 138 -12.86 6.61 -12.47
C VAL A 138 -11.40 6.16 -12.61
N LEU A 139 -10.43 6.99 -12.20
CA LEU A 139 -9.00 6.65 -12.27
C LEU A 139 -8.54 5.70 -11.15
N HIS A 140 -9.40 5.41 -10.17
CA HIS A 140 -9.06 4.54 -9.06
C HIS A 140 -8.81 3.11 -9.55
N VAL A 141 -7.85 2.43 -8.95
CA VAL A 141 -7.52 1.06 -9.32
C VAL A 141 -8.54 0.07 -8.75
N PRO A 142 -8.77 -1.08 -9.41
CA PRO A 142 -9.59 -2.14 -8.83
C PRO A 142 -8.98 -2.65 -7.52
N SER A 143 -9.82 -2.85 -6.50
CA SER A 143 -9.37 -3.39 -5.22
C SER A 143 -8.83 -4.81 -5.37
N ALA A 144 -7.77 -5.13 -4.63
CA ALA A 144 -7.25 -6.48 -4.47
C ALA A 144 -8.33 -7.46 -3.96
N THR A 145 -9.36 -6.93 -3.28
CA THR A 145 -10.51 -7.71 -2.83
C THR A 145 -11.36 -8.33 -3.95
N ASN A 146 -11.21 -7.85 -5.19
CA ASN A 146 -11.82 -8.48 -6.37
C ASN A 146 -11.25 -9.88 -6.68
N ASN A 147 -10.07 -10.22 -6.14
CA ASN A 147 -9.42 -11.51 -6.37
C ASN A 147 -9.04 -12.16 -5.03
N PRO A 148 -9.82 -13.14 -4.52
CA PRO A 148 -9.57 -13.77 -3.23
C PRO A 148 -8.20 -14.45 -3.17
N PHE A 149 -7.71 -15.01 -4.28
CA PHE A 149 -6.39 -15.64 -4.34
C PHE A 149 -5.25 -14.62 -4.24
N ARG A 150 -5.47 -13.38 -4.69
CA ARG A 150 -4.49 -12.31 -4.46
C ARG A 150 -4.41 -11.95 -2.98
N ILE A 151 -5.55 -11.79 -2.31
CA ILE A 151 -5.59 -11.53 -0.86
C ILE A 151 -4.89 -12.67 -0.09
N ALA A 152 -5.23 -13.92 -0.39
CA ALA A 152 -4.65 -15.08 0.29
C ALA A 152 -3.12 -15.14 0.12
N ARG A 153 -2.60 -14.78 -1.07
CA ARG A 153 -1.16 -14.67 -1.34
C ARG A 153 -0.48 -13.58 -0.53
N GLU A 154 -1.08 -12.39 -0.47
CA GLU A 154 -0.52 -11.28 0.33
C GLU A 154 -0.55 -11.59 1.84
N LEU A 155 -1.54 -12.35 2.30
CA LEU A 155 -1.65 -12.81 3.68
C LEU A 155 -0.85 -14.10 3.98
N TRP A 156 -0.11 -14.66 3.02
CA TRP A 156 0.62 -15.94 3.14
C TRP A 156 -0.24 -17.17 3.47
N LEU A 157 -1.55 -17.06 3.31
CA LEU A 157 -2.49 -18.17 3.58
C LEU A 157 -2.37 -19.27 2.52
N ASP A 158 -1.99 -18.92 1.29
CA ASP A 158 -1.68 -19.86 0.21
C ASP A 158 -0.48 -20.77 0.56
N ARG A 159 0.61 -20.18 1.06
CA ARG A 159 1.83 -20.88 1.47
C ARG A 159 1.56 -21.76 2.68
N ALA A 160 0.84 -21.24 3.68
CA ALA A 160 0.45 -22.04 4.83
C ALA A 160 -0.47 -23.21 4.45
N PHE A 161 -1.43 -22.99 3.55
CA PHE A 161 -2.27 -24.06 3.03
C PHE A 161 -1.44 -25.12 2.31
N PHE A 162 -0.51 -24.71 1.44
CA PHE A 162 0.34 -25.66 0.72
C PHE A 162 1.26 -26.46 1.64
N LEU A 163 1.83 -25.81 2.67
CA LEU A 163 2.61 -26.48 3.72
C LEU A 163 1.78 -27.54 4.45
N LEU A 164 0.55 -27.20 4.86
CA LEU A 164 -0.35 -28.12 5.54
C LEU A 164 -0.73 -29.33 4.66
N VAL A 165 -1.01 -29.09 3.37
CA VAL A 165 -1.29 -30.17 2.40
C VAL A 165 -0.06 -31.07 2.24
N SER A 166 1.13 -30.50 2.10
CA SER A 166 2.38 -31.27 1.98
C SER A 166 2.64 -32.15 3.21
N LEU A 167 2.47 -31.61 4.42
CA LEU A 167 2.61 -32.37 5.66
C LEU A 167 1.54 -33.45 5.81
N PHE A 168 0.30 -33.15 5.42
CA PHE A 168 -0.79 -34.12 5.40
C PHE A 168 -0.50 -35.27 4.45
N LEU A 169 -0.05 -34.99 3.21
CA LEU A 169 0.31 -36.02 2.24
C LEU A 169 1.51 -36.85 2.71
N ALA A 170 2.53 -36.23 3.31
CA ALA A 170 3.65 -36.93 3.92
C ALA A 170 3.18 -37.95 4.97
N TRP A 171 2.26 -37.51 5.85
CA TRP A 171 1.65 -38.36 6.86
C TRP A 171 0.84 -39.49 6.24
N GLN A 172 0.03 -39.21 5.21
CA GLN A 172 -0.74 -40.24 4.51
C GLN A 172 0.17 -41.30 3.89
N VAL A 173 1.29 -40.93 3.27
CA VAL A 173 2.25 -41.88 2.70
C VAL A 173 2.76 -42.86 3.77
N VAL A 174 3.16 -42.34 4.94
CA VAL A 174 3.64 -43.19 6.04
C VAL A 174 2.54 -44.09 6.57
N LEU A 175 1.32 -43.57 6.76
CA LEU A 175 0.18 -44.39 7.20
C LEU A 175 -0.09 -45.54 6.23
N HIS A 176 -0.06 -45.28 4.92
CA HIS A 176 -0.31 -46.31 3.91
C HIS A 176 0.80 -47.36 3.87
N ILE A 177 2.07 -46.96 3.97
CA ILE A 177 3.20 -47.91 4.05
C ILE A 177 3.09 -48.74 5.34
N ASN A 178 2.70 -48.11 6.45
CA ASN A 178 2.60 -48.76 7.75
C ASN A 178 1.53 -49.87 7.81
N ILE A 179 0.54 -49.86 6.90
CA ILE A 179 -0.42 -50.96 6.74
C ILE A 179 0.28 -52.24 6.28
N ALA A 180 1.28 -52.12 5.40
CA ALA A 180 1.99 -53.26 4.82
C ALA A 180 3.29 -53.60 5.57
N LEU A 181 4.00 -52.60 6.07
CA LEU A 181 5.30 -52.72 6.72
C LEU A 181 5.29 -51.90 8.02
N PRO A 182 5.37 -52.51 9.22
CA PRO A 182 5.33 -51.79 10.48
C PRO A 182 6.60 -50.93 10.62
N ILE A 183 6.49 -49.65 10.28
CA ILE A 183 7.55 -48.66 10.34
C ILE A 183 7.25 -47.65 11.44
N SER A 184 8.30 -47.04 12.01
CA SER A 184 8.13 -45.97 12.99
C SER A 184 7.38 -44.77 12.36
N PRO A 185 6.41 -44.14 13.06
CA PRO A 185 5.77 -42.90 12.58
C PRO A 185 6.76 -41.76 12.30
N LEU A 186 7.96 -41.78 12.89
CA LEU A 186 9.02 -40.81 12.63
C LEU A 186 9.51 -40.84 11.17
N TRP A 187 9.22 -41.89 10.41
CA TRP A 187 9.51 -41.92 8.97
C TRP A 187 8.79 -40.83 8.18
N VAL A 188 7.83 -40.10 8.77
CA VAL A 188 7.11 -38.97 8.12
C VAL A 188 8.05 -37.85 7.70
N PHE A 189 9.21 -37.69 8.36
CA PHE A 189 10.18 -36.67 7.99
C PHE A 189 10.79 -36.89 6.60
N VAL A 190 10.85 -38.15 6.12
CA VAL A 190 11.38 -38.46 4.78
C VAL A 190 10.46 -37.95 3.67
N PRO A 191 9.18 -38.37 3.56
CA PRO A 191 8.28 -37.82 2.57
C PRO A 191 8.00 -36.32 2.81
N ALA A 192 7.99 -35.84 4.07
CA ALA A 192 7.86 -34.41 4.34
C ALA A 192 8.99 -33.62 3.67
N LEU A 193 10.25 -34.04 3.83
CA LEU A 193 11.39 -33.39 3.18
C LEU A 193 11.29 -33.42 1.64
N ILE A 194 10.79 -34.52 1.06
CA ILE A 194 10.54 -34.62 -0.39
C ILE A 194 9.48 -33.59 -0.82
N PHE A 195 8.36 -33.50 -0.10
CA PHE A 195 7.31 -32.50 -0.38
C PHE A 195 7.74 -31.06 -0.06
N MET A 196 8.82 -30.84 0.71
CA MET A 196 9.37 -29.50 0.91
C MET A 196 10.04 -28.92 -0.34
N LEU A 197 10.48 -29.76 -1.30
CA LEU A 197 11.07 -29.29 -2.56
C LEU A 197 10.06 -28.49 -3.42
N PRO A 198 8.88 -29.03 -3.79
CA PRO A 198 7.88 -28.26 -4.52
C PRO A 198 7.34 -27.09 -3.69
N TYR A 199 7.24 -27.22 -2.36
CA TYR A 199 6.91 -26.11 -1.47
C TYR A 199 7.89 -24.94 -1.59
N ALA A 200 9.20 -25.20 -1.51
CA ALA A 200 10.22 -24.17 -1.62
C ALA A 200 10.24 -23.52 -3.02
N ALA A 201 10.07 -24.32 -4.07
CA ALA A 201 9.95 -23.82 -5.44
C ALA A 201 8.73 -22.88 -5.60
N TYR A 202 7.58 -23.26 -5.04
CA TYR A 202 6.39 -22.40 -5.05
C TYR A 202 6.61 -21.13 -4.22
N ALA A 203 7.03 -21.27 -2.96
CA ALA A 203 7.19 -20.15 -2.04
C ALA A 203 8.18 -19.09 -2.58
N SER A 204 9.26 -19.53 -3.24
CA SER A 204 10.24 -18.63 -3.88
C SER A 204 9.74 -17.99 -5.18
N SER A 205 8.77 -18.58 -5.87
CA SER A 205 8.18 -18.01 -7.09
C SER A 205 7.21 -16.85 -6.81
N VAL A 206 6.63 -16.78 -5.61
CA VAL A 206 5.64 -15.77 -5.25
C VAL A 206 6.36 -14.48 -4.84
N ARG A 207 6.28 -13.46 -5.70
CA ARG A 207 6.74 -12.10 -5.43
C ARG A 207 5.65 -11.29 -4.73
N ALA A 208 6.04 -10.43 -3.79
CA ALA A 208 5.12 -9.49 -3.17
C ALA A 208 4.71 -8.44 -4.20
N THR A 209 3.42 -8.17 -4.35
CA THR A 209 2.95 -7.13 -5.30
C THR A 209 2.86 -5.75 -4.66
N VAL A 210 3.04 -5.69 -3.33
CA VAL A 210 3.02 -4.45 -2.56
C VAL A 210 4.31 -3.67 -2.85
N PHE A 211 4.16 -2.44 -3.33
CA PHE A 211 5.22 -1.46 -3.64
C PHE A 211 6.05 -1.65 -4.92
N GLU A 212 5.82 -2.69 -5.74
CA GLU A 212 6.57 -2.84 -7.01
C GLU A 212 6.12 -1.86 -8.11
N THR A 213 4.84 -1.48 -8.12
CA THR A 213 4.30 -0.56 -9.13
C THR A 213 4.26 0.88 -8.62
N PRO A 214 4.76 1.88 -9.39
CA PRO A 214 4.67 3.27 -9.00
C PRO A 214 3.20 3.71 -8.90
N LEU A 215 2.86 4.45 -7.84
CA LEU A 215 1.51 4.99 -7.66
C LEU A 215 1.11 5.95 -8.78
N LEU A 216 2.08 6.66 -9.36
CA LEU A 216 1.86 7.58 -10.47
C LEU A 216 2.61 7.08 -11.70
N THR A 217 1.87 6.60 -12.70
CA THR A 217 2.41 6.26 -14.02
C THR A 217 2.35 7.48 -14.95
N PRO A 218 3.15 7.54 -16.02
CA PRO A 218 3.06 8.62 -17.02
C PRO A 218 1.66 8.81 -17.59
N THR A 219 0.95 7.72 -17.88
CA THR A 219 -0.44 7.76 -18.37
C THR A 219 -1.40 8.32 -17.31
N LEU A 220 -1.25 7.91 -16.05
CA LEU A 220 -2.08 8.43 -14.96
C LEU A 220 -1.81 9.92 -14.73
N ALA A 221 -0.55 10.35 -14.77
CA ALA A 221 -0.16 11.74 -14.67
C ALA A 221 -0.79 12.58 -15.80
N GLU A 222 -0.75 12.09 -17.04
CA GLU A 222 -1.38 12.77 -18.18
C GLU A 222 -2.91 12.92 -17.99
N LEU A 223 -3.58 11.88 -17.50
CA LEU A 223 -5.02 11.93 -17.21
C LEU A 223 -5.34 12.92 -16.08
N ILE A 224 -4.58 12.89 -14.98
CA ILE A 224 -4.74 13.85 -13.88
C ILE A 224 -4.55 15.28 -14.40
N PHE A 225 -3.53 15.52 -15.22
CA PHE A 225 -3.28 16.84 -15.83
C PHE A 225 -4.44 17.27 -16.72
N LYS A 226 -4.91 16.40 -17.63
CA LYS A 226 -6.06 16.70 -18.51
C LYS A 226 -7.36 16.95 -17.75
N ILE A 227 -7.55 16.31 -16.59
CA ILE A 227 -8.75 16.49 -15.78
C ILE A 227 -8.68 17.77 -14.94
N THR A 228 -7.54 18.00 -14.29
CA THR A 228 -7.42 19.02 -13.23
C THR A 228 -6.72 20.29 -13.68
N GLY A 229 -5.90 20.23 -14.72
CA GLY A 229 -4.95 21.28 -15.10
C GLY A 229 -3.75 21.41 -14.16
N ALA A 230 -3.67 20.60 -13.10
CA ALA A 230 -2.62 20.69 -12.10
C ALA A 230 -1.28 20.21 -12.69
N ARG A 231 -0.23 21.03 -12.53
CA ARG A 231 1.14 20.71 -12.94
C ARG A 231 1.92 19.98 -11.85
N ARG A 232 1.38 19.95 -10.62
CA ARG A 232 1.98 19.29 -9.48
C ARG A 232 1.03 18.29 -8.87
N VAL A 233 1.59 17.17 -8.43
CA VAL A 233 0.87 16.16 -7.67
C VAL A 233 1.62 15.91 -6.38
N VAL A 234 0.93 16.03 -5.25
CA VAL A 234 1.44 15.64 -3.95
C VAL A 234 0.78 14.34 -3.55
N PHE A 235 1.58 13.26 -3.51
CA PHE A 235 1.20 11.95 -2.98
C PHE A 235 1.91 11.65 -1.65
N GLY A 236 1.42 10.61 -0.97
CA GLY A 236 2.10 9.98 0.15
C GLY A 236 2.12 8.47 -0.07
N HIS A 237 1.63 7.73 0.93
CA HIS A 237 1.35 6.29 0.90
C HIS A 237 2.58 5.37 0.83
N THR A 238 3.57 5.62 -0.03
CA THR A 238 4.78 4.78 -0.11
C THR A 238 5.77 5.04 1.01
N HIS A 239 5.65 6.15 1.72
CA HIS A 239 6.58 6.60 2.76
C HIS A 239 8.02 6.79 2.25
N GLN A 240 8.19 6.95 0.94
CA GLN A 240 9.51 7.22 0.33
C GLN A 240 9.52 8.65 -0.20
N PRO A 241 10.34 9.55 0.39
CA PRO A 241 10.44 10.93 -0.09
C PRO A 241 10.93 10.93 -1.54
N LYS A 242 10.20 11.61 -2.43
CA LYS A 242 10.50 11.62 -3.87
C LYS A 242 10.07 12.93 -4.51
N CYS A 243 10.91 13.45 -5.39
CA CYS A 243 10.56 14.54 -6.30
C CYS A 243 10.99 14.13 -7.71
N GLU A 244 10.04 13.96 -8.63
CA GLU A 244 10.36 13.56 -10.00
C GLU A 244 9.36 14.11 -11.01
N GLN A 245 9.81 14.36 -12.24
CA GLN A 245 8.93 14.69 -13.36
C GLN A 245 8.31 13.41 -13.92
N VAL A 246 6.99 13.30 -13.91
CA VAL A 246 6.22 12.18 -14.46
C VAL A 246 5.28 12.71 -15.54
N GLY A 247 5.73 12.64 -16.81
CA GLY A 247 4.98 13.21 -17.93
C GLY A 247 4.78 14.72 -17.77
N PRO A 248 3.55 15.26 -17.82
CA PRO A 248 3.30 16.70 -17.68
C PRO A 248 3.28 17.20 -16.23
N ILE A 249 3.48 16.32 -15.24
CA ILE A 249 3.31 16.63 -13.81
C ILE A 249 4.62 16.41 -13.05
N THR A 250 4.92 17.30 -12.11
CA THR A 250 5.92 17.07 -11.06
C THR A 250 5.28 16.33 -9.89
N LEU A 251 5.75 15.12 -9.59
CA LEU A 251 5.35 14.33 -8.43
C LEU A 251 6.21 14.73 -7.22
N TYR A 252 5.54 15.07 -6.13
CA TYR A 252 6.11 15.19 -4.81
C TYR A 252 5.52 14.11 -3.91
N ASN A 253 6.38 13.30 -3.31
CA ASN A 253 6.02 12.37 -2.25
C ASN A 253 6.63 12.84 -0.94
N GLY A 254 5.77 13.14 0.03
CA GLY A 254 6.19 13.67 1.33
C GLY A 254 6.91 12.66 2.22
N GLY A 255 7.00 11.38 1.86
CA GLY A 255 7.64 10.37 2.70
C GLY A 255 6.84 10.09 3.98
N PHE A 256 7.52 10.04 5.13
CA PHE A 256 6.89 9.81 6.44
C PHE A 256 7.18 10.95 7.41
N TRP A 257 6.21 11.21 8.29
CA TRP A 257 6.31 12.22 9.36
C TRP A 257 6.52 11.59 10.75
N SER A 258 6.07 10.35 10.93
CA SER A 258 6.22 9.62 12.19
C SER A 258 7.66 9.12 12.37
N ARG A 259 8.14 9.06 13.62
CA ARG A 259 9.39 8.34 13.91
C ARG A 259 9.21 6.86 13.56
N ALA A 260 10.00 6.37 12.61
CA ALA A 260 10.03 4.97 12.22
C ALA A 260 11.40 4.37 12.58
N PHE A 261 11.44 3.09 12.92
CA PHE A 261 12.66 2.42 13.37
C PHE A 261 12.84 1.07 12.67
N ALA A 262 14.10 0.71 12.39
CA ALA A 262 14.40 -0.49 11.65
C ALA A 262 14.34 -1.75 12.52
N ASP A 263 14.51 -1.60 13.83
CA ASP A 263 14.59 -2.65 14.83
C ASP A 263 13.47 -2.54 15.88
N PRO A 264 13.07 -3.67 16.50
CA PRO A 264 12.06 -3.67 17.57
C PRO A 264 12.46 -2.86 18.81
N GLU A 265 13.76 -2.73 19.08
CA GLU A 265 14.29 -1.92 20.19
C GLU A 265 14.29 -0.41 19.92
N CYS A 266 13.86 0.02 18.73
CA CYS A 266 13.81 1.42 18.34
C CYS A 266 15.17 2.14 18.45
N THR A 267 16.26 1.45 18.13
CA THR A 267 17.63 1.99 18.21
C THR A 267 18.14 2.53 16.87
N ILE A 268 17.65 1.97 15.76
CA ILE A 268 18.05 2.33 14.40
C ILE A 268 16.88 3.09 13.78
N ARG A 269 16.99 4.41 13.70
CA ARG A 269 15.95 5.24 13.11
C ARG A 269 15.92 5.09 11.58
N LEU A 270 14.72 4.93 11.01
CA LEU A 270 14.48 4.98 9.57
C LEU A 270 14.33 6.44 9.17
N GLY A 271 15.35 6.99 8.50
CA GLY A 271 15.39 8.33 7.92
C GLY A 271 15.00 9.49 8.86
N GLU A 272 14.83 10.67 8.25
CA GLU A 272 14.36 11.89 8.92
C GLU A 272 12.91 12.21 8.50
N GLN A 273 12.22 13.09 9.24
CA GLN A 273 10.87 13.48 8.84
C GLN A 273 10.91 14.32 7.58
N THR A 274 10.09 13.98 6.60
CA THR A 274 10.01 14.75 5.35
C THR A 274 8.60 15.31 5.16
N PHE A 275 8.51 16.42 4.45
CA PHE A 275 7.24 17.08 4.14
C PHE A 275 7.34 17.90 2.86
N VAL A 276 6.21 18.15 2.22
CA VAL A 276 6.14 19.02 1.03
C VAL A 276 5.70 20.40 1.47
N TRP A 277 6.51 21.41 1.16
CA TRP A 277 6.21 22.81 1.42
C TRP A 277 5.82 23.50 0.12
N ILE A 278 4.63 24.10 0.09
CA ILE A 278 4.14 24.87 -1.08
C ILE A 278 3.96 26.32 -0.63
N HIS A 279 4.68 27.22 -1.26
CA HIS A 279 4.71 28.64 -0.88
C HIS A 279 4.76 29.55 -2.12
N PRO A 280 4.46 30.85 -1.98
CA PRO A 280 4.67 31.82 -3.05
C PRO A 280 6.13 31.85 -3.48
N ALA A 281 6.36 31.97 -4.79
CA ALA A 281 7.68 32.23 -5.36
C ALA A 281 8.15 33.65 -4.99
N GLU A 282 9.45 33.83 -4.78
CA GLU A 282 10.02 35.14 -4.43
C GLU A 282 9.84 36.19 -5.53
N ASP A 283 9.83 35.75 -6.80
CA ASP A 283 9.64 36.59 -7.98
C ASP A 283 8.15 36.88 -8.28
N GLY A 284 7.22 36.35 -7.48
CA GLY A 284 5.78 36.48 -7.68
C GLY A 284 5.23 35.72 -8.88
N SER A 285 6.03 34.86 -9.55
CA SER A 285 5.61 34.10 -10.75
C SER A 285 4.56 33.03 -10.48
N GLY A 286 4.26 32.76 -9.21
CA GLY A 286 3.25 31.80 -8.79
C GLY A 286 3.60 31.20 -7.43
N ARG A 287 3.29 29.90 -7.28
CA ARG A 287 3.73 29.11 -6.13
C ARG A 287 4.78 28.12 -6.57
N VAL A 288 5.73 27.82 -5.69
CA VAL A 288 6.74 26.78 -5.83
C VAL A 288 6.51 25.70 -4.78
N ALA A 289 6.94 24.49 -5.09
CA ALA A 289 6.87 23.36 -4.18
C ALA A 289 8.26 22.76 -3.94
N GLU A 290 8.55 22.48 -2.67
CA GLU A 290 9.82 21.91 -2.23
C GLU A 290 9.56 20.67 -1.37
N LEU A 291 10.43 19.67 -1.49
CA LEU A 291 10.47 18.56 -0.56
C LEU A 291 11.49 18.87 0.53
N CYS A 292 11.03 19.08 1.75
CA CYS A 292 11.85 19.51 2.88
C CYS A 292 12.10 18.35 3.86
N GLU A 293 13.23 18.42 4.56
CA GLU A 293 13.58 17.51 5.65
C GLU A 293 13.52 18.24 6.99
N TRP A 294 13.05 17.58 8.04
CA TRP A 294 13.14 18.06 9.41
C TRP A 294 14.08 17.13 10.18
N LYS A 295 15.24 17.65 10.56
CA LYS A 295 16.21 16.92 11.39
C LYS A 295 15.86 17.08 12.85
N ALA A 296 15.79 15.98 13.58
CA ALA A 296 15.35 16.00 14.99
C ALA A 296 16.23 16.86 15.93
N ALA A 297 17.47 17.17 15.54
CA ALA A 297 18.38 18.02 16.31
C ALA A 297 18.21 19.52 16.01
N GLU A 298 17.37 19.90 15.04
CA GLU A 298 17.23 21.27 14.56
C GLU A 298 15.82 21.80 14.85
N GLU A 299 15.73 23.07 15.28
CA GLU A 299 14.45 23.75 15.56
C GLU A 299 13.71 24.16 14.28
N MET A 300 14.44 24.25 13.16
CA MET A 300 13.89 24.60 11.86
C MET A 300 14.10 23.48 10.85
N PRO A 301 13.19 23.33 9.87
CA PRO A 301 13.36 22.36 8.80
C PRO A 301 14.61 22.68 7.97
N VAL A 302 15.39 21.65 7.72
CA VAL A 302 16.66 21.73 7.00
C VAL A 302 16.40 21.51 5.53
N ARG A 303 16.45 22.61 4.77
CA ARG A 303 16.75 22.68 3.33
C ARG A 303 15.87 21.83 2.40
N SER A 304 15.56 22.39 1.23
CA SER A 304 14.95 21.63 0.14
C SER A 304 15.85 20.47 -0.29
N ILE A 305 15.40 19.22 -0.11
CA ILE A 305 16.03 18.02 -0.67
C ILE A 305 15.91 18.06 -2.21
N TYR A 306 14.79 18.62 -2.70
CA TYR A 306 14.51 18.85 -4.11
C TYR A 306 13.67 20.11 -4.30
N ALA A 307 14.24 21.09 -4.99
CA ALA A 307 13.51 22.26 -5.47
C ALA A 307 13.05 22.04 -6.91
N GLU A 308 11.89 22.60 -7.26
CA GLU A 308 11.42 22.62 -8.63
C GLU A 308 12.45 23.36 -9.50
N THR A 309 13.20 22.64 -10.34
CA THR A 309 14.04 23.30 -11.34
C THR A 309 13.09 23.91 -12.36
N HIS A 310 13.14 25.24 -12.53
CA HIS A 310 12.51 25.90 -13.66
C HIS A 310 13.08 25.29 -14.95
N SER A 311 12.38 24.31 -15.52
CA SER A 311 12.66 23.89 -16.88
C SER A 311 12.29 25.08 -17.77
N PRO A 312 13.22 25.62 -18.58
CA PRO A 312 12.85 26.55 -19.62
C PRO A 312 12.02 25.75 -20.61
N VAL A 313 10.70 25.85 -20.52
CA VAL A 313 9.85 25.51 -21.64
C VAL A 313 10.18 26.57 -22.69
N SER A 314 11.15 26.20 -23.53
CA SER A 314 11.58 26.96 -24.67
C SER A 314 10.37 27.38 -25.49
N GLU A 315 10.39 28.65 -25.88
CA GLU A 315 9.62 29.20 -26.97
C GLU A 315 9.64 28.22 -28.16
N VAL A 316 8.56 27.46 -28.34
CA VAL A 316 8.21 26.99 -29.67
C VAL A 316 7.71 28.22 -30.41
N SER A 317 8.68 28.96 -30.93
CA SER A 317 8.52 30.05 -31.87
C SER A 317 7.55 29.63 -32.96
N ILE A 318 6.35 30.20 -32.94
CA ILE A 318 5.50 30.35 -34.11
C ILE A 318 6.27 31.27 -35.07
N ARG A 319 7.14 30.69 -35.88
CA ARG A 319 7.59 31.25 -37.16
C ARG A 319 7.01 30.39 -38.26
N ALA A 320 5.71 30.50 -38.47
CA ALA A 320 5.14 30.27 -39.78
C ALA A 320 5.54 31.50 -40.62
N GLY A 321 6.56 31.30 -41.46
CA GLY A 321 7.02 32.30 -42.40
C GLY A 321 5.91 32.66 -43.38
N ALA A 322 5.71 33.96 -43.53
CA ALA A 322 5.12 34.54 -44.72
C ALA A 322 6.10 34.42 -45.90
N GLY A 323 5.59 33.99 -47.06
CA GLY A 323 6.03 34.45 -48.38
C GLY A 323 7.27 33.80 -49.01
N ALA A 324 7.04 32.79 -49.85
CA ALA A 324 7.32 32.83 -51.30
C ALA A 324 6.57 31.68 -51.97
#